data_AF-A0A972Q4L4-F1
#
_entry.id   AF-A0A972Q4L4-F1
#
_cell.length_a   1.000
_cell.length_b   1.000
_cell.length_c   1.000
_cell.angle_alpha   90.00
_cell.angle_beta   90.00
_cell.angle_gamma   90.00
#
_symmetry.space_group_name_H-M   'P 1'
#
loop_
_entity.id
_entity.type
_entity.pdbx_description
1 polymer ?
#
loop_
_entity_poly.entity_id
_entity_poly.type
_entity_poly.pdbx_seq_one_letter_code
_entity_poly.pdbx_strand_id
1 'polypeptide(L)'
;MEHSLTKHDVVQIKPGVIDLKSGFDLGGWQGRIYDFFDDEDGNLVAYMRWDSQTIKTMPDEFRRYCIDNRLSWVDILIGTENLTPATPRDTIDEADWERARTQSIYLWSHLGESGKKVCSIFDAFPSNEGSVLQAWEKYLKQHLSLPFSATLKKRERFSARGSSKCIVHDLNGSDEIYGIAALVEINHQRIVLPITDIHAPRGSKNYDTLANYKFWFTNQ
;
A
#
# COMPACT_ATOMS: atom_id res chain seq x y z
N MET A 1 -13.62 -31.31 -3.30
CA MET A 1 -12.35 -31.26 -4.06
C MET A 1 -11.36 -30.57 -3.16
N GLU A 2 -10.21 -31.20 -2.87
CA GLU A 2 -9.13 -30.53 -2.14
C GLU A 2 -8.63 -29.34 -2.97
N HIS A 3 -8.71 -28.14 -2.40
CA HIS A 3 -8.09 -26.97 -2.99
C HIS A 3 -6.59 -27.03 -2.72
N SER A 4 -5.80 -27.19 -3.77
CA SER A 4 -4.33 -27.30 -3.68
C SER A 4 -3.62 -25.94 -3.57
N LEU A 5 -4.35 -24.84 -3.75
CA LEU A 5 -3.81 -23.49 -3.66
C LEU A 5 -3.90 -22.96 -2.24
N THR A 6 -2.88 -22.24 -1.81
CA THR A 6 -2.74 -21.66 -0.48
C THR A 6 -2.28 -20.20 -0.56
N LYS A 7 -2.30 -19.49 0.58
CA LYS A 7 -1.80 -18.11 0.64
C LYS A 7 -0.32 -18.07 0.26
N HIS A 8 0.04 -17.03 -0.49
CA HIS A 8 1.36 -16.78 -1.06
C HIS A 8 1.78 -17.68 -2.23
N ASP A 9 0.94 -18.60 -2.68
CA ASP A 9 1.20 -19.32 -3.92
C ASP A 9 1.24 -18.35 -5.10
N VAL A 10 2.19 -18.61 -6.00
CA VAL A 10 2.32 -17.88 -7.26
C VAL A 10 1.50 -18.59 -8.32
N VAL A 11 0.62 -17.84 -8.97
CA VAL A 11 -0.33 -18.36 -9.94
C VAL A 11 -0.41 -17.48 -11.17
N GLN A 12 -0.72 -18.10 -12.30
CA GLN A 12 -0.97 -17.45 -13.58
C GLN A 12 -2.43 -17.70 -13.98
N ILE A 13 -3.03 -16.68 -14.58
CA ILE A 13 -4.39 -16.75 -15.13
C ILE A 13 -4.35 -17.55 -16.44
N LYS A 14 -5.27 -18.51 -16.57
CA LYS A 14 -5.42 -19.35 -17.76
C LYS A 14 -5.71 -18.50 -19.01
N PRO A 15 -5.29 -18.93 -20.22
CA PRO A 15 -5.59 -18.22 -21.45
C PRO A 15 -7.10 -18.02 -21.69
N GLY A 16 -7.49 -16.85 -22.21
CA GLY A 16 -8.87 -16.55 -22.60
C GLY A 16 -9.79 -16.15 -21.44
N VAL A 17 -9.26 -15.95 -20.23
CA VAL A 17 -10.02 -15.42 -19.10
C VAL A 17 -10.17 -13.91 -19.28
N ILE A 18 -11.40 -13.49 -19.54
CA ILE A 18 -11.74 -12.07 -19.75
C ILE A 18 -12.25 -11.46 -18.44
N ASP A 19 -11.72 -10.29 -18.08
CA ASP A 19 -12.35 -9.49 -17.02
C ASP A 19 -13.69 -8.96 -17.51
N LEU A 20 -14.78 -9.42 -16.88
CA LEU A 20 -16.14 -9.04 -17.26
C LEU A 20 -16.42 -7.55 -17.08
N LYS A 21 -15.67 -6.86 -16.21
CA LYS A 21 -15.86 -5.42 -15.99
C LYS A 21 -15.19 -4.56 -17.05
N SER A 22 -13.99 -4.91 -17.49
CA SER A 22 -13.21 -4.11 -18.45
C SER A 22 -13.22 -4.66 -19.87
N GLY A 23 -13.54 -5.93 -20.06
CA GLY A 23 -13.47 -6.63 -21.34
C GLY A 23 -12.05 -7.03 -21.77
N PHE A 24 -11.03 -6.80 -20.93
CA PHE A 24 -9.64 -7.16 -21.25
C PHE A 24 -9.36 -8.64 -20.99
N ASP A 25 -8.53 -9.24 -21.85
CA ASP A 25 -7.98 -10.58 -21.64
C ASP A 25 -6.87 -10.52 -20.59
N LEU A 26 -7.08 -11.22 -19.48
CA LEU A 26 -6.12 -11.35 -18.39
C LEU A 26 -5.27 -12.62 -18.52
N GLY A 27 -5.48 -13.41 -19.57
CA GLY A 27 -4.74 -14.63 -19.85
C GLY A 27 -3.23 -14.38 -19.85
N GLY A 28 -2.50 -15.17 -19.08
CA GLY A 28 -1.05 -15.03 -18.94
C GLY A 28 -0.59 -14.05 -17.87
N TRP A 29 -1.49 -13.29 -17.24
CA TRP A 29 -1.13 -12.42 -16.13
C TRP A 29 -0.84 -13.27 -14.89
N GLN A 30 0.12 -12.82 -14.08
CA GLN A 30 0.63 -13.60 -12.95
C GLN A 30 0.64 -12.75 -11.68
N GLY A 31 0.41 -13.40 -10.55
CA GLY A 31 0.42 -12.76 -9.25
C GLY A 31 0.59 -13.75 -8.11
N ARG A 32 0.38 -13.24 -6.89
CA ARG A 32 0.41 -14.02 -5.64
C ARG A 32 -0.95 -13.98 -4.97
N ILE A 33 -1.37 -15.12 -4.44
CA ILE A 33 -2.59 -15.19 -3.63
C ILE A 33 -2.33 -14.56 -2.25
N TYR A 34 -3.17 -13.62 -1.86
CA TYR A 34 -3.14 -12.97 -0.53
C TYR A 34 -4.24 -13.52 0.38
N ASP A 35 -5.41 -13.83 -0.18
CA ASP A 35 -6.50 -14.40 0.59
C ASP A 35 -7.48 -15.19 -0.29
N PHE A 36 -8.45 -15.83 0.37
CA PHE A 36 -9.56 -16.50 -0.28
C PHE A 36 -10.89 -16.03 0.32
N PHE A 37 -11.93 -16.03 -0.50
CA PHE A 37 -13.30 -15.69 -0.13
C PHE A 37 -14.27 -16.61 -0.86
N ASP A 38 -15.50 -16.70 -0.37
CA ASP A 38 -16.60 -17.29 -1.11
C ASP A 38 -17.32 -16.17 -1.89
N ASP A 39 -17.68 -16.43 -3.15
CA ASP A 39 -18.56 -15.55 -3.92
C ASP A 39 -20.03 -15.69 -3.51
N GLU A 40 -20.93 -14.95 -4.18
CA GLU A 40 -22.37 -14.96 -3.87
C GLU A 40 -23.02 -16.34 -4.05
N ASP A 41 -22.44 -17.20 -4.90
CA ASP A 41 -22.91 -18.55 -5.20
C ASP A 41 -22.19 -19.62 -4.33
N GLY A 42 -21.27 -19.20 -3.45
CA GLY A 42 -20.49 -20.08 -2.58
C GLY A 42 -19.29 -20.73 -3.26
N ASN A 43 -18.84 -20.23 -4.41
CA ASN A 43 -17.61 -20.69 -5.06
C ASN A 43 -16.39 -19.98 -4.48
N LEU A 44 -15.28 -20.73 -4.38
CA LEU A 44 -14.02 -20.18 -3.86
C LEU A 44 -13.36 -19.25 -4.88
N VAL A 45 -13.14 -18.00 -4.47
CA VAL A 45 -12.37 -16.99 -5.21
C VAL A 45 -11.07 -16.68 -4.48
N ALA A 46 -9.98 -16.53 -5.23
CA ALA A 46 -8.70 -16.06 -4.72
C ALA A 46 -8.62 -14.54 -4.87
N TYR A 47 -8.20 -13.86 -3.80
CA TYR A 47 -7.71 -12.49 -3.86
C TYR A 47 -6.23 -12.50 -4.18
N MET A 48 -5.89 -12.00 -5.37
CA MET A 48 -4.54 -12.01 -5.91
C MET A 48 -4.05 -10.59 -6.15
N ARG A 49 -2.76 -10.35 -5.87
CA ARG A 49 -2.07 -9.11 -6.29
C ARG A 49 -1.07 -9.42 -7.39
N TRP A 50 -0.98 -8.53 -8.38
CA TRP A 50 -0.10 -8.72 -9.54
C TRP A 50 1.38 -8.72 -9.14
N ASP A 51 2.18 -9.50 -9.84
CA ASP A 51 3.64 -9.38 -9.75
C ASP A 51 4.15 -8.15 -10.54
N SER A 52 5.40 -7.75 -10.30
CA SER A 52 6.06 -6.61 -10.94
C SER A 52 6.09 -6.73 -12.45
N GLN A 53 6.30 -7.93 -13.00
CA GLN A 53 6.36 -8.12 -14.44
C GLN A 53 4.98 -7.89 -15.07
N THR A 54 3.90 -8.40 -14.46
CA THR A 54 2.53 -8.14 -14.90
C THR A 54 2.23 -6.65 -14.87
N ILE A 55 2.61 -5.95 -13.79
CA ILE A 55 2.41 -4.50 -13.68
C ILE A 55 3.15 -3.73 -14.79
N LYS A 56 4.41 -4.10 -15.09
CA LYS A 56 5.22 -3.46 -16.14
C LYS A 56 4.64 -3.66 -17.53
N THR A 57 4.10 -4.84 -17.81
CA THR A 57 3.56 -5.18 -19.14
C THR A 57 2.08 -4.91 -19.28
N MET A 58 1.39 -4.58 -18.18
CA MET A 58 -0.04 -4.29 -18.17
C MET A 58 -0.34 -3.15 -19.15
N PRO A 59 -1.29 -3.33 -20.08
CA PRO A 59 -1.66 -2.27 -21.02
C PRO A 59 -2.04 -0.96 -20.31
N ASP A 60 -1.55 0.16 -20.82
CA ASP A 60 -1.90 1.49 -20.28
C ASP A 60 -3.42 1.74 -20.35
N GLU A 61 -4.08 1.21 -21.38
CA GLU A 61 -5.53 1.31 -21.56
C GLU A 61 -6.30 0.63 -20.43
N PHE A 62 -5.88 -0.57 -20.00
CA PHE A 62 -6.48 -1.26 -18.86
C PHE A 62 -6.30 -0.45 -17.57
N ARG A 63 -5.08 0.06 -17.31
CA ARG A 63 -4.81 0.89 -16.13
C ARG A 63 -5.67 2.14 -16.09
N ARG A 64 -5.75 2.88 -17.20
CA ARG A 64 -6.60 4.08 -17.30
C ARG A 64 -8.07 3.74 -17.09
N TYR A 65 -8.54 2.67 -17.72
CA TYR A 65 -9.91 2.19 -17.52
C TYR A 65 -10.20 1.94 -16.04
N CYS A 66 -9.32 1.22 -15.33
CA CYS A 66 -9.50 0.98 -13.91
C CYS A 66 -9.53 2.27 -13.10
N ILE A 67 -8.59 3.20 -13.35
CA ILE A 67 -8.51 4.48 -12.63
C ILE A 67 -9.79 5.31 -12.85
N ASP A 68 -10.22 5.46 -14.10
CA ASP A 68 -11.39 6.27 -14.48
C ASP A 68 -12.69 5.69 -13.90
N ASN A 69 -12.76 4.37 -13.77
CA ASN A 69 -13.91 3.66 -13.21
C ASN A 69 -13.79 3.35 -11.70
N ARG A 70 -12.76 3.86 -11.02
CA ARG A 70 -12.47 3.61 -9.60
C ARG A 70 -12.38 2.12 -9.26
N LEU A 71 -11.84 1.34 -10.17
CA LEU A 71 -11.51 -0.08 -10.00
C LEU A 71 -10.04 -0.22 -9.61
N SER A 72 -9.74 -1.31 -8.92
CA SER A 72 -8.35 -1.69 -8.67
C SER A 72 -7.67 -2.11 -9.97
N TRP A 73 -6.44 -1.65 -10.18
CA TRP A 73 -5.54 -2.16 -11.23
C TRP A 73 -4.39 -2.98 -10.64
N VAL A 74 -4.27 -3.06 -9.31
CA VAL A 74 -3.15 -3.70 -8.60
C VAL A 74 -3.48 -5.11 -8.12
N ASP A 75 -4.77 -5.45 -8.04
CA ASP A 75 -5.28 -6.71 -7.53
C ASP A 75 -6.58 -7.14 -8.22
N ILE A 76 -6.98 -8.39 -7.98
CA ILE A 76 -8.20 -8.99 -8.52
C ILE A 76 -8.76 -10.06 -7.58
N LEU A 77 -10.08 -10.23 -7.63
CA LEU A 77 -10.76 -11.44 -7.15
C LEU A 77 -11.07 -12.33 -8.35
N ILE A 78 -10.60 -13.58 -8.31
CA ILE A 78 -10.74 -14.51 -9.44
C ILE A 78 -11.03 -15.92 -8.94
N GLY A 79 -11.98 -16.60 -9.60
CA GLY A 79 -12.30 -17.99 -9.31
C GLY A 79 -11.06 -18.89 -9.45
N THR A 80 -10.82 -19.74 -8.45
CA THR A 80 -9.63 -20.60 -8.40
C THR A 80 -9.50 -21.54 -9.60
N GLU A 81 -10.62 -21.87 -10.24
CA GLU A 81 -10.68 -22.66 -11.47
C GLU A 81 -10.02 -21.98 -12.68
N ASN A 82 -9.80 -20.66 -12.63
CA ASN A 82 -9.14 -19.89 -13.68
C ASN A 82 -7.62 -19.77 -13.48
N LEU A 83 -7.09 -20.39 -12.42
CA LEU A 83 -5.69 -20.28 -12.02
C LEU A 83 -4.91 -21.55 -12.32
N THR A 84 -3.63 -21.38 -12.60
CA THR A 84 -2.63 -22.46 -12.67
C THR A 84 -1.40 -22.08 -11.84
N PRO A 85 -0.76 -23.02 -11.12
CA PRO A 85 0.50 -22.75 -10.44
C PRO A 85 1.56 -22.21 -11.40
N ALA A 86 2.36 -21.26 -10.95
CA ALA A 86 3.40 -20.61 -11.74
C ALA A 86 4.69 -20.45 -10.92
N THR A 87 5.80 -20.20 -11.62
CA THR A 87 7.08 -19.91 -10.95
C THR A 87 7.16 -18.42 -10.59
N PRO A 88 7.60 -18.05 -9.38
CA PRO A 88 7.86 -16.66 -9.02
C PRO A 88 8.78 -15.97 -10.03
N ARG A 89 8.41 -14.76 -10.48
CA ARG A 89 9.22 -13.93 -11.39
C ARG A 89 9.90 -12.76 -10.69
N ASP A 90 9.57 -12.55 -9.42
CA ASP A 90 10.06 -11.48 -8.57
C ASP A 90 9.91 -11.87 -7.08
N THR A 91 10.19 -10.93 -6.21
CA THR A 91 9.90 -10.94 -4.76
C THR A 91 8.67 -10.08 -4.44
N ILE A 92 8.17 -10.16 -3.20
CA ILE A 92 7.07 -9.31 -2.74
C ILE A 92 7.50 -7.83 -2.76
N ASP A 93 8.71 -7.54 -2.28
CA ASP A 93 9.26 -6.18 -2.25
C ASP A 93 9.38 -5.58 -3.66
N GLU A 94 9.88 -6.36 -4.64
CA GLU A 94 9.96 -5.90 -6.04
C GLU A 94 8.58 -5.59 -6.62
N ALA A 95 7.56 -6.40 -6.30
CA ALA A 95 6.19 -6.15 -6.72
C ALA A 95 5.60 -4.89 -6.06
N ASP A 96 5.86 -4.66 -4.77
CA ASP A 96 5.42 -3.44 -4.06
C ASP A 96 6.10 -2.19 -4.59
N TRP A 97 7.40 -2.26 -4.90
CA TRP A 97 8.11 -1.17 -5.56
C TRP A 97 7.52 -0.82 -6.91
N GLU A 98 7.22 -1.83 -7.73
CA GLU A 98 6.64 -1.60 -9.05
C GLU A 98 5.22 -1.03 -8.97
N ARG A 99 4.41 -1.50 -8.00
CA ARG A 99 3.11 -0.89 -7.68
C ARG A 99 3.27 0.57 -7.32
N ALA A 100 4.07 0.88 -6.29
CA ALA A 100 4.26 2.24 -5.80
C ALA A 100 4.76 3.18 -6.91
N ARG A 101 5.72 2.72 -7.73
CA ARG A 101 6.24 3.47 -8.87
C ARG A 101 5.17 3.74 -9.91
N THR A 102 4.41 2.72 -10.31
CA THR A 102 3.35 2.89 -11.32
C THR A 102 2.21 3.77 -10.80
N GLN A 103 1.79 3.60 -9.54
CA GLN A 103 0.86 4.50 -8.86
C GLN A 103 1.37 5.94 -8.88
N SER A 104 2.67 6.15 -8.67
CA SER A 104 3.27 7.49 -8.70
C SER A 104 3.15 8.17 -10.05
N ILE A 105 3.32 7.41 -11.14
CA ILE A 105 3.24 7.92 -12.51
C ILE A 105 1.80 8.28 -12.88
N TYR A 106 0.84 7.41 -12.56
CA TYR A 106 -0.53 7.54 -13.05
C TYR A 106 -1.48 8.30 -12.13
N LEU A 107 -1.29 8.21 -10.82
CA LEU A 107 -2.14 8.89 -9.84
C LEU A 107 -1.45 10.13 -9.29
N TRP A 108 -0.20 10.00 -8.82
CA TRP A 108 0.42 11.08 -8.04
C TRP A 108 1.00 12.21 -8.87
N SER A 109 1.51 11.95 -10.08
CA SER A 109 2.01 13.00 -10.99
C SER A 109 0.96 14.09 -11.30
N HIS A 110 -0.32 13.73 -11.26
CA HIS A 110 -1.47 14.62 -11.48
C HIS A 110 -2.04 15.24 -10.18
N LEU A 111 -1.59 14.82 -8.99
CA LEU A 111 -2.11 15.26 -7.68
C LEU A 111 -1.31 16.42 -7.05
N GLY A 112 -0.66 17.24 -7.87
CA GLY A 112 0.03 18.47 -7.41
C GLY A 112 1.37 18.22 -6.74
N GLU A 113 1.80 19.13 -5.85
CA GLU A 113 3.16 19.12 -5.27
C GLU A 113 3.43 17.90 -4.38
N SER A 114 2.45 17.44 -3.61
CA SER A 114 2.59 16.24 -2.77
C SER A 114 2.91 15.00 -3.58
N GLY A 115 2.27 14.83 -4.73
CA GLY A 115 2.54 13.69 -5.60
C GLY A 115 3.94 13.70 -6.19
N LYS A 116 4.41 14.86 -6.68
CA LYS A 116 5.80 15.05 -7.12
C LYS A 116 6.81 14.74 -5.99
N LYS A 117 6.48 15.15 -4.77
CA LYS A 117 7.35 14.89 -3.61
C LYS A 117 7.43 13.41 -3.29
N VAL A 118 6.30 12.70 -3.34
CA VAL A 118 6.26 11.25 -3.16
C VAL A 118 7.08 10.53 -4.24
N CYS A 119 6.99 10.93 -5.53
CA CYS A 119 7.87 10.40 -6.58
C CYS A 119 9.36 10.60 -6.25
N SER A 120 9.75 11.80 -5.80
CA SER A 120 11.16 12.11 -5.48
C SER A 120 11.73 11.26 -4.34
N ILE A 121 10.86 10.75 -3.45
CA ILE A 121 11.28 9.83 -2.38
C ILE A 121 11.67 8.50 -3.03
N PHE A 122 10.85 7.95 -3.92
CA PHE A 122 11.18 6.69 -4.59
C PHE A 122 12.38 6.81 -5.53
N ASP A 123 12.57 7.95 -6.18
CA ASP A 123 13.78 8.17 -7.00
C ASP A 123 15.06 8.21 -6.14
N ALA A 124 14.96 8.61 -4.87
CA ALA A 124 16.08 8.72 -3.94
C ALA A 124 16.41 7.41 -3.20
N PHE A 125 15.53 6.40 -3.23
CA PHE A 125 15.72 5.11 -2.56
C PHE A 125 15.74 3.98 -3.59
N PRO A 126 16.89 3.30 -3.76
CA PRO A 126 16.97 2.22 -4.74
C PRO A 126 16.14 1.03 -4.23
N SER A 127 15.34 0.44 -5.13
CA SER A 127 14.38 -0.62 -4.79
C SER A 127 15.00 -1.92 -4.28
N ASN A 128 16.33 -2.05 -4.33
CA ASN A 128 17.08 -3.20 -3.85
C ASN A 128 17.59 -3.04 -2.40
N GLU A 129 17.36 -1.90 -1.75
CA GLU A 129 17.82 -1.62 -0.37
C GLU A 129 16.78 -1.96 0.72
N GLY A 130 15.60 -2.47 0.35
CA GLY A 130 14.55 -2.86 1.29
C GLY A 130 13.15 -2.61 0.74
N SER A 131 12.13 -2.75 1.59
CA SER A 131 10.74 -2.53 1.22
C SER A 131 10.41 -1.04 1.06
N VAL A 132 9.29 -0.75 0.39
CA VAL A 132 8.79 0.64 0.23
C VAL A 132 8.53 1.30 1.59
N LEU A 133 8.04 0.53 2.57
CA LEU A 133 7.83 1.02 3.94
C LEU A 133 9.14 1.36 4.65
N GLN A 134 10.19 0.56 4.45
CA GLN A 134 11.52 0.84 5.00
C GLN A 134 12.13 2.11 4.40
N ALA A 135 11.94 2.33 3.09
CA ALA A 135 12.35 3.57 2.43
C ALA A 135 11.64 4.80 3.05
N TRP A 136 10.33 4.70 3.29
CA TRP A 136 9.58 5.74 4.00
C TRP A 136 10.05 5.93 5.43
N GLU A 137 10.32 4.85 6.18
CA GLU A 137 10.81 4.96 7.56
C GLU A 137 12.16 5.68 7.60
N LYS A 138 13.09 5.33 6.71
CA LYS A 138 14.39 6.00 6.55
C LYS A 138 14.21 7.47 6.21
N TYR A 139 13.34 7.79 5.26
CA TYR A 139 13.02 9.17 4.89
C TYR A 139 12.46 9.97 6.09
N LEU A 140 11.47 9.42 6.80
CA LEU A 140 10.86 10.07 7.95
C LEU A 140 11.85 10.28 9.09
N LYS A 141 12.72 9.30 9.40
CA LYS A 141 13.79 9.46 10.41
C LYS A 141 14.74 10.61 10.09
N GLN A 142 15.03 10.84 8.81
CA GLN A 142 15.94 11.91 8.39
C GLN A 142 15.29 13.30 8.36
N HIS A 143 13.96 13.37 8.16
CA HIS A 143 13.27 14.64 7.89
C HIS A 143 12.35 15.11 9.03
N LEU A 144 12.00 14.24 9.98
CA LEU A 144 11.25 14.64 11.17
C LEU A 144 12.19 15.24 12.21
N SER A 145 11.85 16.43 12.69
CA SER A 145 12.48 17.01 13.88
C SER A 145 11.88 16.35 15.12
N LEU A 146 12.55 15.34 15.66
CA LEU A 146 12.15 14.63 16.88
C LEU A 146 12.92 15.14 18.11
N PRO A 147 12.30 15.15 19.31
CA PRO A 147 10.88 14.95 19.56
C PRO A 147 10.05 16.19 19.13
N PHE A 148 8.75 16.02 18.85
CA PHE A 148 7.85 17.15 18.54
C PHE A 148 6.46 16.99 19.15
N SER A 149 5.79 18.13 19.39
CA SER A 149 4.39 18.14 19.83
C SER A 149 3.44 17.96 18.66
N ALA A 150 2.43 17.12 18.84
CA ALA A 150 1.43 16.80 17.83
C ALA A 150 0.05 16.62 18.46
N THR A 151 -0.93 16.35 17.61
CA THR A 151 -2.27 15.95 18.03
C THR A 151 -2.68 14.61 17.43
N LEU A 152 -3.57 13.88 18.09
CA LEU A 152 -4.08 12.61 17.61
C LEU A 152 -5.39 12.79 16.84
N LYS A 153 -5.60 11.97 15.81
CA LYS A 153 -6.89 11.78 15.16
C LYS A 153 -7.90 11.35 16.22
N LYS A 154 -9.06 11.99 16.27
CA LYS A 154 -10.14 11.60 17.19
C LYS A 154 -10.54 10.14 16.88
N ARG A 155 -10.24 9.22 17.79
CA ARG A 155 -10.83 7.88 17.87
C ARG A 155 -11.56 7.77 19.20
N GLU A 156 -12.64 7.00 19.26
CA GLU A 156 -13.44 6.80 20.49
C GLU A 156 -12.59 6.31 21.68
N ARG A 157 -11.54 5.52 21.41
CA ARG A 157 -10.59 5.05 22.45
C ARG A 157 -9.72 6.15 23.05
N PHE A 158 -9.45 7.25 22.33
CA PHE A 158 -8.65 8.38 22.81
C PHE A 158 -9.50 9.53 23.35
N SER A 159 -10.77 9.64 22.92
CA SER A 159 -11.69 10.66 23.44
C SER A 159 -11.98 10.49 24.94
N ALA A 160 -11.90 9.27 25.47
CA ALA A 160 -12.08 9.01 26.89
C ALA A 160 -10.92 9.52 27.78
N ARG A 161 -9.73 9.84 27.21
CA ARG A 161 -8.51 10.19 27.98
C ARG A 161 -8.12 11.67 27.92
N GLY A 162 -9.00 12.54 27.44
CA GLY A 162 -8.97 13.98 27.73
C GLY A 162 -7.87 14.84 27.09
N SER A 163 -6.83 14.29 26.46
CA SER A 163 -5.87 15.09 25.70
C SER A 163 -5.71 14.56 24.28
N SER A 164 -6.04 15.40 23.30
CA SER A 164 -5.69 15.17 21.91
C SER A 164 -4.23 15.47 21.63
N LYS A 165 -3.47 16.00 22.59
CA LYS A 165 -2.07 16.39 22.44
C LYS A 165 -1.14 15.27 22.85
N CYS A 166 -0.06 15.09 22.09
CA CYS A 166 0.99 14.13 22.38
C CYS A 166 2.37 14.72 22.08
N ILE A 167 3.41 14.04 22.56
CA ILE A 167 4.80 14.25 22.13
C ILE A 167 5.23 13.00 21.37
N VAL A 168 5.71 13.17 20.14
CA VAL A 168 6.28 12.09 19.34
C VAL A 168 7.77 12.03 19.65
N HIS A 169 8.25 10.89 20.12
CA HIS A 169 9.65 10.70 20.55
C HIS A 169 10.51 10.06 19.46
N ASP A 170 10.01 9.00 18.84
CA ASP A 170 10.75 8.23 17.83
C ASP A 170 9.80 7.48 16.89
N LEU A 171 10.33 6.96 15.78
CA LEU A 171 9.65 5.94 14.97
C LEU A 171 9.88 4.55 15.56
N ASN A 172 8.89 3.67 15.42
CA ASN A 172 8.88 2.35 16.06
C ASN A 172 8.51 1.26 15.05
N GLY A 173 9.26 1.20 13.94
CA GLY A 173 9.11 0.21 12.88
C GLY A 173 7.88 0.42 12.01
N SER A 174 7.63 -0.56 11.14
CA SER A 174 6.55 -0.54 10.16
C SER A 174 5.99 -1.93 9.89
N ASP A 175 4.70 -2.00 9.55
CA ASP A 175 4.06 -3.20 9.01
C ASP A 175 3.09 -2.86 7.87
N GLU A 176 2.67 -3.86 7.11
CA GLU A 176 1.81 -3.69 5.93
C GLU A 176 0.38 -3.22 6.27
N ILE A 177 -0.12 -3.52 7.48
CA ILE A 177 -1.51 -3.24 7.88
C ILE A 177 -1.64 -1.82 8.43
N TYR A 178 -0.72 -1.44 9.32
CA TYR A 178 -0.79 -0.18 10.06
C TYR A 178 0.20 0.86 9.56
N GLY A 179 1.10 0.49 8.66
CA GLY A 179 2.15 1.36 8.14
C GLY A 179 3.24 1.61 9.18
N ILE A 180 3.82 2.80 9.16
CA ILE A 180 4.89 3.20 10.06
C ILE A 180 4.29 3.61 11.40
N ALA A 181 4.83 3.05 12.48
CA ALA A 181 4.43 3.39 13.83
C ALA A 181 5.40 4.39 14.48
N ALA A 182 4.93 5.11 15.49
CA ALA A 182 5.71 6.04 16.27
C ALA A 182 5.49 5.83 17.77
N LEU A 183 6.57 6.00 18.54
CA LEU A 183 6.53 6.05 19.99
C LEU A 183 6.05 7.45 20.41
N VAL A 184 4.88 7.52 21.04
CA VAL A 184 4.26 8.76 21.49
C VAL A 184 4.04 8.76 22.99
N GLU A 185 4.15 9.94 23.60
CA GLU A 185 3.81 10.17 25.00
C GLU A 185 2.51 10.98 25.11
N ILE A 186 1.55 10.44 25.86
CA ILE A 186 0.25 11.04 26.14
C ILE A 186 -0.02 10.88 27.63
N ASN A 187 -0.30 11.97 28.34
CA ASN A 187 -0.55 11.96 29.79
C ASN A 187 0.51 11.14 30.58
N HIS A 188 1.79 11.34 30.25
CA HIS A 188 2.95 10.62 30.84
C HIS A 188 3.02 9.11 30.56
N GLN A 189 2.19 8.58 29.66
CA GLN A 189 2.26 7.19 29.20
C GLN A 189 2.85 7.13 27.80
N ARG A 190 3.83 6.24 27.60
CA ARG A 190 4.38 5.94 26.28
C ARG A 190 3.58 4.82 25.62
N ILE A 191 3.09 5.07 24.42
CA ILE A 191 2.37 4.11 23.61
C ILE A 191 2.87 4.16 22.16
N VAL A 192 2.65 3.09 21.41
CA VAL A 192 3.00 3.01 19.99
C VAL A 192 1.72 3.20 19.17
N LEU A 193 1.73 4.14 18.23
CA LEU A 193 0.60 4.43 17.35
C LEU A 193 1.03 4.52 15.88
N PRO A 194 0.14 4.19 14.93
CA PRO A 194 0.36 4.51 13.52
C PRO A 194 0.60 6.01 13.34
N ILE A 195 1.62 6.38 12.57
CA ILE A 195 1.94 7.79 12.32
C ILE A 195 0.83 8.51 11.55
N THR A 196 -0.03 7.75 10.85
CA THR A 196 -1.24 8.25 10.16
C THR A 196 -2.32 8.79 11.10
N ASP A 197 -2.29 8.39 12.38
CA ASP A 197 -3.13 8.94 13.44
C ASP A 197 -2.56 10.21 14.08
N ILE A 198 -1.34 10.61 13.72
CA ILE A 198 -0.64 11.76 14.28
C ILE A 198 -0.73 12.95 13.33
N HIS A 199 -1.01 14.13 13.90
CA HIS A 199 -1.18 15.39 13.19
C HIS A 199 -0.24 16.43 13.79
N ALA A 200 0.81 16.79 13.06
CA ALA A 200 1.65 17.91 13.43
C ALA A 200 0.89 19.25 13.28
N PRO A 201 1.22 20.29 14.07
CA PRO A 201 0.64 21.62 13.90
C PRO A 201 0.94 22.21 12.51
N ARG A 202 -0.03 22.93 11.93
CA ARG A 202 0.19 23.70 10.69
C ARG A 202 1.35 24.68 10.87
N GLY A 203 2.23 24.75 9.87
CA GLY A 203 3.43 25.60 9.90
C GLY A 203 4.62 25.02 10.67
N SER A 204 4.48 23.85 11.31
CA SER A 204 5.63 23.13 11.87
C SER A 204 6.48 22.50 10.77
N LYS A 205 7.79 22.33 11.02
CA LYS A 205 8.72 21.66 10.09
C LYS A 205 8.29 20.23 9.71
N ASN A 206 7.51 19.57 10.56
CA ASN A 206 7.08 18.20 10.37
C ASN A 206 5.74 18.08 9.63
N TYR A 207 5.01 19.20 9.43
CA TYR A 207 3.66 19.19 8.86
C TYR A 207 3.62 18.54 7.47
N ASP A 208 4.43 19.05 6.54
CA ASP A 208 4.43 18.56 5.15
C ASP A 208 4.98 17.14 5.04
N THR A 209 6.02 16.82 5.83
CA THR A 209 6.61 15.48 5.88
C THR A 209 5.58 14.42 6.28
N LEU A 210 4.81 14.66 7.34
CA LEU A 210 3.75 13.75 7.76
C LEU A 210 2.56 13.74 6.78
N ALA A 211 2.21 14.89 6.21
CA ALA A 211 1.14 14.99 5.24
C ALA A 211 1.42 14.17 3.98
N ASN A 212 2.66 14.23 3.47
CA ASN A 212 3.08 13.46 2.28
C ASN A 212 3.06 11.95 2.54
N TYR A 213 3.56 11.50 3.71
CA TYR A 213 3.48 10.09 4.08
C TYR A 213 2.03 9.61 4.20
N LYS A 214 1.17 10.39 4.90
CA LYS A 214 -0.24 10.05 5.06
C LYS A 214 -0.97 10.00 3.72
N PHE A 215 -0.67 10.95 2.84
CA PHE A 215 -1.20 10.96 1.48
C PHE A 215 -0.80 9.69 0.73
N TRP A 216 0.48 9.32 0.73
CA TRP A 216 0.94 8.07 0.12
C TRP A 216 0.24 6.84 0.70
N PHE A 217 0.27 6.67 2.02
CA PHE A 217 -0.25 5.47 2.67
C PHE A 217 -1.77 5.27 2.50
N THR A 218 -2.53 6.36 2.36
CA THR A 218 -3.99 6.30 2.16
C THR A 218 -4.39 6.04 0.71
N ASN A 219 -3.45 6.15 -0.23
CA ASN A 219 -3.69 5.97 -1.67
C ASN A 219 -2.92 4.77 -2.24
N GLN A 220 -2.60 3.79 -1.39
CA GLN A 220 -2.07 2.49 -1.82
C GLN A 220 -3.17 1.58 -2.35
#